data_AF-A0A1C7NQ45-F1
#
_entry.id   AF-A0A1C7NQ45-F1
#
_cell.length_a   1.000
_cell.length_b   1.000
_cell.length_c   1.000
_cell.angle_alpha   90.00
_cell.angle_beta   90.00
_cell.angle_gamma   90.00
#
_symmetry.space_group_name_H-M   'P 1'
#
loop_
_entity.id
_entity.type
_entity.pdbx_description
1 polymer ?
#
loop_
_entity_poly.entity_id
_entity_poly.type
_entity_poly.pdbx_seq_one_letter_code
_entity_poly.pdbx_strand_id
1 'polypeptide(L)'
;MAPNKVLLVKTASVARKLIEKYLEHVEDRTLDGIYVAVRAKTTSLFEQTMFIDPNNQIKGFEVKDQLECMEIECAFTKINLAIFIYQLNKFSEITTCLNTFFHSVEFLAKEYKDESLDLYCTVLLVELLEIANLLSAEGKTVNFKRLVNGHIPKDLSKLHLAQDHPDYEHAKRHILAYREELLKESIDDLFEKEDFYREKMIRQLHKYAAVRLVEIKRLDEAIASKNISKFEGQTIVNKSANEYEEQAEEQNEEQVDGNFGEEEHSPTDNDDLSDETSRRSTWDPSPIRFASEDFTASIILSDSDESTEATRLSSRRNLPKSLSPTAESSARPHRRSTSPRPAIDNGLPKTYRPRPDAPERRIPKVRKVAVPWTKEETDCLEAGLGKVQATNWVLIKETYKNELKARDTLSMKDKAVNEIKRRTRLGLDLGNFKYAQRRQ
;
A
#
# COMPACT_ATOMS: atom_id res chain seq x y z
N MET A 1 30.11 2.80 30.02
CA MET A 1 29.06 2.38 29.06
C MET A 1 29.79 2.05 27.78
N ALA A 2 29.62 0.84 27.22
CA ALA A 2 30.30 0.48 25.97
C ALA A 2 29.96 1.50 24.86
N PRO A 3 30.92 1.90 24.01
CA PRO A 3 30.71 2.94 22.99
C PRO A 3 29.49 2.67 22.09
N ASN A 4 29.21 1.40 21.81
CA ASN A 4 28.07 0.97 21.00
C ASN A 4 26.72 1.28 21.67
N LYS A 5 26.61 1.15 23.00
CA LYS A 5 25.36 1.44 23.73
C LYS A 5 25.03 2.94 23.68
N VAL A 6 26.05 3.81 23.84
CA VAL A 6 25.85 5.26 23.75
C VAL A 6 25.38 5.67 22.36
N LEU A 7 25.97 5.09 21.30
CA LEU A 7 25.57 5.36 19.93
C LEU A 7 24.16 4.81 19.63
N LEU A 8 23.81 3.64 20.14
CA LEU A 8 22.47 3.05 20.02
C LEU A 8 21.40 3.98 20.62
N VAL A 9 21.58 4.43 21.86
CA VAL A 9 20.63 5.34 22.54
C VAL A 9 20.49 6.67 21.78
N LYS A 10 21.60 7.23 21.29
CA LYS A 10 21.57 8.44 20.45
C LYS A 10 20.81 8.21 19.14
N THR A 11 20.96 7.04 18.53
CA THR A 11 20.27 6.68 17.28
C THR A 11 18.77 6.52 17.53
N ALA A 12 18.39 5.84 18.60
CA ALA A 12 17.00 5.69 19.02
C ALA A 12 16.32 7.03 19.32
N SER A 13 17.04 8.01 19.89
CA SER A 13 16.53 9.37 20.08
C SER A 13 16.22 10.07 18.76
N VAL A 14 17.08 9.92 17.74
CA VAL A 14 16.82 10.47 16.39
C VAL A 14 15.67 9.73 15.71
N ALA A 15 15.60 8.41 15.85
CA ALA A 15 14.50 7.59 15.32
C ALA A 15 13.15 8.00 15.92
N ARG A 16 13.09 8.26 17.23
CA ARG A 16 11.89 8.80 17.88
C ARG A 16 11.44 10.13 17.27
N LYS A 17 12.36 11.04 16.98
CA LYS A 17 12.04 12.31 16.30
C LYS A 17 11.46 12.10 14.90
N LEU A 18 11.90 11.07 14.18
CA LEU A 18 11.31 10.72 12.88
C LEU A 18 9.84 10.34 13.04
N ILE A 19 9.53 9.47 14.02
CA ILE A 19 8.17 9.02 14.32
C ILE A 19 7.28 10.23 14.69
N GLU A 20 7.77 11.08 15.59
CA GLU A 20 7.05 12.30 16.01
C GLU A 20 6.79 13.22 14.80
N LYS A 21 7.79 13.45 13.94
CA LYS A 21 7.64 14.30 12.74
C LYS A 21 6.72 13.70 11.68
N TYR A 22 6.69 12.38 11.54
CA TYR A 22 5.75 11.69 10.67
C TYR A 22 4.30 11.92 11.13
N LEU A 23 4.04 11.81 12.44
CA LEU A 23 2.72 12.02 13.00
C LEU A 23 2.26 13.49 12.93
N GLU A 24 3.19 14.43 12.93
CA GLU A 24 2.94 15.87 12.73
C GLU A 24 2.65 16.26 11.26
N HIS A 25 2.57 15.29 10.33
CA HIS A 25 2.38 15.54 8.89
C HIS A 25 3.40 16.50 8.27
N VAL A 26 4.65 16.46 8.73
CA VAL A 26 5.72 17.34 8.23
C VAL A 26 6.12 16.97 6.81
N GLU A 27 6.57 17.96 6.03
CA GLU A 27 7.09 17.80 4.67
C GLU A 27 8.07 16.62 4.52
N ASP A 28 7.90 15.88 3.43
CA ASP A 28 8.70 14.71 3.05
C ASP A 28 10.21 14.89 3.16
N ARG A 29 10.73 16.07 2.77
CA ARG A 29 12.18 16.38 2.80
C ARG A 29 12.76 16.32 4.21
N THR A 30 11.97 16.71 5.21
CA THR A 30 12.40 16.66 6.61
C THR A 30 12.51 15.21 7.07
N LEU A 31 11.54 14.37 6.70
CA LEU A 31 11.56 12.94 7.00
C LEU A 31 12.76 12.25 6.35
N ASP A 32 13.06 12.57 5.10
CA ASP A 32 14.21 12.02 4.36
C ASP A 32 15.54 12.33 5.08
N GLY A 33 15.75 13.58 5.50
CA GLY A 33 16.96 13.99 6.21
C GLY A 33 17.14 13.26 7.55
N ILE A 34 16.05 13.09 8.31
CA ILE A 34 16.10 12.36 9.59
C ILE A 34 16.33 10.87 9.34
N TYR A 35 15.66 10.28 8.34
CA TYR A 35 15.81 8.87 7.97
C TYR A 35 17.26 8.54 7.58
N VAL A 36 17.88 9.36 6.73
CA VAL A 36 19.29 9.20 6.34
C VAL A 36 20.19 9.22 7.58
N ALA A 37 19.92 10.10 8.54
CA ALA A 37 20.68 10.16 9.79
C ALA A 37 20.46 8.92 10.68
N VAL A 38 19.25 8.37 10.73
CA VAL A 38 18.97 7.09 11.42
C VAL A 38 19.73 5.95 10.74
N ARG A 39 19.59 5.80 9.42
CA ARG A 39 20.22 4.73 8.64
C ARG A 39 21.74 4.76 8.74
N ALA A 40 22.37 5.92 8.55
CA ALA A 40 23.83 6.03 8.63
C ALA A 40 24.38 5.53 9.97
N LYS A 41 23.69 5.82 11.08
CA LYS A 41 24.07 5.36 12.42
C LYS A 41 23.77 3.89 12.64
N THR A 42 22.61 3.40 12.17
CA THR A 42 22.25 1.98 12.23
C THR A 42 23.24 1.12 11.46
N THR A 43 23.61 1.52 10.24
CA THR A 43 24.61 0.81 9.41
C THR A 43 25.99 0.77 10.07
N SER A 44 26.37 1.82 10.78
CA SER A 44 27.61 1.83 11.55
C SER A 44 27.60 0.87 12.75
N LEU A 45 26.43 0.47 13.24
CA LEU A 45 26.29 -0.37 14.44
C LEU A 45 26.01 -1.85 14.12
N PHE A 46 25.19 -2.13 13.11
CA PHE A 46 24.57 -3.44 12.90
C PHE A 46 24.76 -3.98 11.47
N GLU A 47 25.86 -3.62 10.83
CA GLU A 47 26.15 -3.98 9.44
C GLU A 47 25.11 -3.39 8.46
N GLN A 48 25.10 -3.85 7.20
CA GLN A 48 24.27 -3.27 6.14
C GLN A 48 22.78 -3.67 6.21
N THR A 49 22.31 -4.29 7.30
CA THR A 49 20.92 -4.74 7.38
C THR A 49 19.95 -3.54 7.45
N MET A 50 18.74 -3.71 6.91
CA MET A 50 17.71 -2.67 6.97
C MET A 50 17.11 -2.54 8.37
N PHE A 51 16.66 -3.67 8.90
CA PHE A 51 16.10 -3.80 10.24
C PHE A 51 17.09 -4.49 11.17
N ILE A 52 17.02 -4.11 12.44
CA ILE A 52 17.79 -4.75 13.51
C ILE A 52 17.00 -5.97 13.95
N ASP A 53 17.63 -7.13 14.00
CA ASP A 53 17.08 -8.32 14.67
C ASP A 53 17.40 -8.25 16.17
N PRO A 54 16.42 -7.94 17.03
CA PRO A 54 16.68 -7.74 18.45
C PRO A 54 17.21 -9.02 19.12
N ASN A 55 16.70 -10.19 18.75
CA ASN A 55 17.07 -11.46 19.36
C ASN A 55 18.52 -11.84 19.08
N ASN A 56 19.02 -11.49 17.91
CA ASN A 56 20.41 -11.68 17.54
C ASN A 56 21.33 -10.61 18.13
N GLN A 57 20.90 -9.35 18.14
CA GLN A 57 21.75 -8.24 18.54
C GLN A 57 21.87 -8.07 20.06
N ILE A 58 20.84 -8.37 20.86
CA ILE A 58 20.89 -8.28 22.33
C ILE A 58 22.02 -9.15 22.89
N LYS A 59 22.26 -10.33 22.32
CA LYS A 59 23.35 -11.24 22.72
C LYS A 59 24.74 -10.64 22.56
N GLY A 60 24.89 -9.66 21.67
CA GLY A 60 26.14 -8.92 21.45
C GLY A 60 26.39 -7.81 22.47
N PHE A 61 25.39 -7.46 23.30
CA PHE A 61 25.57 -6.50 24.39
C PHE A 61 25.88 -7.25 25.70
N GLU A 62 26.89 -6.77 26.43
CA GLU A 62 27.17 -7.21 27.81
C GLU A 62 26.11 -6.62 28.76
N VAL A 63 24.88 -7.15 28.71
CA VAL A 63 23.74 -6.70 29.51
C VAL A 63 23.96 -7.10 30.98
N LYS A 64 23.98 -6.11 31.88
CA LYS A 64 24.27 -6.32 33.31
C LYS A 64 23.04 -6.64 34.14
N ASP A 65 21.90 -6.07 33.77
CA ASP A 65 20.65 -6.20 34.49
C ASP A 65 19.44 -6.06 33.55
N GLN A 66 18.24 -6.34 34.08
CA GLN A 66 16.99 -6.27 33.33
C GLN A 66 16.68 -4.86 32.83
N LEU A 67 17.10 -3.82 33.57
CA LEU A 67 16.88 -2.42 33.16
C LEU A 67 17.66 -2.11 31.89
N GLU A 68 18.92 -2.54 31.84
CA GLU A 68 19.78 -2.38 30.67
C GLU A 68 19.24 -3.17 29.47
N CYS A 69 18.66 -4.35 29.68
CA CYS A 69 17.98 -5.10 28.63
C CYS A 69 16.81 -4.30 28.04
N MET A 70 15.93 -3.78 28.90
CA MET A 70 14.77 -2.97 28.49
C MET A 70 15.19 -1.68 27.78
N GLU A 71 16.27 -1.04 28.21
CA GLU A 71 16.83 0.14 27.53
C GLU A 71 17.25 -0.18 26.07
N ILE A 72 17.90 -1.32 25.87
CA ILE A 72 18.37 -1.77 24.55
C ILE A 72 17.18 -2.16 23.67
N GLU A 73 16.23 -2.92 24.21
CA GLU A 73 14.99 -3.31 23.51
C GLU A 73 14.14 -2.10 23.11
N CYS A 74 13.98 -1.13 24.01
CA CYS A 74 13.31 0.14 23.73
C CYS A 74 14.00 0.90 22.59
N ALA A 75 15.35 0.90 22.59
CA ALA A 75 16.12 1.53 21.53
C ALA A 75 15.92 0.84 20.17
N PHE A 76 15.93 -0.49 20.11
CA PHE A 76 15.64 -1.25 18.89
C PHE A 76 14.23 -1.01 18.38
N THR A 77 13.24 -0.99 19.28
CA THR A 77 11.84 -0.71 18.94
C THR A 77 11.71 0.65 18.24
N LYS A 78 12.32 1.70 18.80
CA LYS A 78 12.30 3.04 18.19
C LYS A 78 12.93 3.05 16.79
N ILE A 79 14.07 2.40 16.63
CA ILE A 79 14.81 2.39 15.36
C ILE A 79 14.04 1.62 14.30
N ASN A 80 13.63 0.38 14.59
CA ASN A 80 12.91 -0.46 13.64
C ASN A 80 11.56 0.16 13.26
N LEU A 81 10.81 0.71 14.22
CA LEU A 81 9.54 1.38 13.94
C LEU A 81 9.73 2.61 13.04
N ALA A 82 10.75 3.44 13.30
CA ALA A 82 11.03 4.62 12.47
C ALA A 82 11.40 4.23 11.03
N ILE A 83 12.21 3.18 10.85
CA ILE A 83 12.56 2.65 9.52
C ILE A 83 11.31 2.10 8.83
N PHE A 84 10.51 1.30 9.53
CA PHE A 84 9.27 0.72 9.00
C PHE A 84 8.29 1.79 8.52
N ILE A 85 8.03 2.80 9.35
CA ILE A 85 7.15 3.93 9.01
C ILE A 85 7.67 4.66 7.77
N TYR A 86 8.96 4.98 7.73
CA TYR A 86 9.53 5.69 6.60
C TYR A 86 9.39 4.89 5.30
N GLN A 87 9.74 3.61 5.31
CA GLN A 87 9.70 2.74 4.14
C GLN A 87 8.28 2.58 3.60
N LEU A 88 7.31 2.29 4.46
CA LEU A 88 5.92 2.17 4.03
C LEU A 88 5.32 3.51 3.57
N ASN A 89 5.69 4.63 4.20
CA ASN A 89 5.24 5.96 3.75
C ASN A 89 5.76 6.30 2.34
N LYS A 90 6.96 5.82 1.99
CA LYS A 90 7.56 5.99 0.66
C LYS A 90 7.16 4.90 -0.33
N PHE A 91 6.37 3.91 0.08
CA PHE A 91 6.08 2.71 -0.70
C PHE A 91 7.35 2.05 -1.24
N SER A 92 8.39 2.00 -0.41
CA SER A 92 9.67 1.38 -0.75
C SER A 92 9.94 0.19 0.15
N GLU A 93 10.59 -0.84 -0.40
CA GLU A 93 11.06 -2.00 0.38
C GLU A 93 9.92 -2.74 1.13
N ILE A 94 8.71 -2.75 0.54
CA ILE A 94 7.50 -3.29 1.16
C ILE A 94 7.68 -4.77 1.55
N THR A 95 8.26 -5.58 0.68
CA THR A 95 8.60 -6.99 0.95
C THR A 95 9.49 -7.12 2.19
N THR A 96 10.50 -6.27 2.31
CA THR A 96 11.42 -6.26 3.46
C THR A 96 10.69 -5.88 4.75
N CYS A 97 9.80 -4.88 4.69
CA CYS A 97 8.94 -4.49 5.80
C CYS A 97 8.03 -5.64 6.26
N LEU A 98 7.43 -6.38 5.33
CA LEU A 98 6.56 -7.52 5.64
C LEU A 98 7.32 -8.68 6.29
N ASN A 99 8.48 -9.04 5.73
CA ASN A 99 9.30 -10.14 6.24
C ASN A 99 9.87 -9.86 7.64
N THR A 100 9.97 -8.59 8.04
CA THR A 100 10.55 -8.18 9.33
C THR A 100 9.50 -7.74 10.34
N PHE A 101 8.21 -7.68 9.95
CA PHE A 101 7.15 -7.10 10.77
C PHE A 101 7.06 -7.75 12.16
N PHE A 102 6.89 -9.07 12.23
CA PHE A 102 6.69 -9.78 13.49
C PHE A 102 7.97 -9.95 14.33
N HIS A 103 9.13 -10.05 13.68
CA HIS A 103 10.39 -10.33 14.36
C HIS A 103 11.20 -9.09 14.75
N SER A 104 11.01 -7.97 14.06
CA SER A 104 11.78 -6.74 14.27
C SER A 104 10.92 -5.55 14.69
N VAL A 105 9.71 -5.40 14.15
CA VAL A 105 8.84 -4.24 14.42
C VAL A 105 7.91 -4.50 15.61
N GLU A 106 7.29 -5.68 15.65
CA GLU A 106 6.39 -6.15 16.70
C GLU A 106 7.05 -7.09 17.72
N PHE A 107 8.37 -7.07 17.84
CA PHE A 107 9.09 -8.06 18.65
C PHE A 107 8.81 -7.97 20.17
N LEU A 108 8.38 -6.81 20.67
CA LEU A 108 7.97 -6.61 22.08
C LEU A 108 6.47 -6.77 22.31
N ALA A 109 5.69 -7.05 21.26
CA ALA A 109 4.27 -7.33 21.44
C ALA A 109 4.10 -8.56 22.33
N LYS A 110 3.22 -8.48 23.32
CA LYS A 110 2.77 -9.68 24.06
C LYS A 110 1.60 -10.36 23.35
N GLU A 111 0.81 -9.54 22.64
CA GLU A 111 -0.39 -9.90 21.91
C GLU A 111 -0.39 -9.08 20.61
N TYR A 112 -0.78 -9.69 19.50
CA TYR A 112 -0.92 -9.03 18.22
C TYR A 112 -2.31 -8.41 18.13
N LYS A 113 -2.37 -7.09 18.23
CA LYS A 113 -3.63 -6.36 18.13
C LYS A 113 -4.20 -6.45 16.72
N ASP A 114 -5.52 -6.46 16.62
CA ASP A 114 -6.23 -6.52 15.33
C ASP A 114 -5.81 -5.36 14.42
N GLU A 115 -5.56 -4.16 14.96
CA GLU A 115 -5.09 -3.02 14.17
C GLU A 115 -3.71 -3.24 13.55
N SER A 116 -2.80 -3.91 14.26
CA SER A 116 -1.48 -4.27 13.73
C SER A 116 -1.60 -5.32 12.62
N LEU A 117 -2.48 -6.30 12.81
CA LEU A 117 -2.74 -7.37 11.84
C LEU A 117 -3.44 -6.84 10.59
N ASP A 118 -4.37 -5.90 10.76
CA ASP A 118 -5.05 -5.22 9.66
C ASP A 118 -4.09 -4.36 8.83
N LEU A 119 -3.16 -3.64 9.48
CA LEU A 119 -2.09 -2.94 8.78
C LEU A 119 -1.25 -3.93 7.98
N TYR A 120 -0.78 -5.02 8.60
CA TYR A 120 0.02 -6.05 7.94
C TYR A 120 -0.70 -6.63 6.71
N CYS A 121 -1.99 -6.96 6.84
CA CYS A 121 -2.81 -7.48 5.75
C CYS A 121 -3.00 -6.45 4.62
N THR A 122 -3.20 -5.16 4.95
CA THR A 122 -3.28 -4.11 3.92
C THR A 122 -1.94 -3.92 3.20
N VAL A 123 -0.81 -3.99 3.91
CA VAL A 123 0.53 -3.91 3.30
C VAL A 123 0.77 -5.10 2.36
N LEU A 124 0.36 -6.32 2.76
CA LEU A 124 0.38 -7.50 1.87
C LEU A 124 -0.42 -7.27 0.59
N LEU A 125 -1.62 -6.71 0.67
CA LEU A 125 -2.43 -6.42 -0.52
C LEU A 125 -1.76 -5.38 -1.42
N VAL A 126 -1.20 -4.31 -0.85
CA VAL A 126 -0.49 -3.29 -1.63
C VAL A 126 0.70 -3.92 -2.37
N GLU A 127 1.49 -4.77 -1.70
CA GLU A 127 2.57 -5.52 -2.34
C GLU A 127 2.06 -6.42 -3.48
N LEU A 128 0.99 -7.17 -3.24
CA LEU A 128 0.38 -8.05 -4.24
C LEU A 128 -0.08 -7.27 -5.48
N LEU A 129 -0.66 -6.09 -5.30
CA LEU A 129 -1.07 -5.22 -6.41
C LEU A 129 0.13 -4.65 -7.16
N GLU A 130 1.22 -4.30 -6.47
CA GLU A 130 2.47 -3.88 -7.13
C GLU A 130 3.07 -5.01 -7.98
N ILE A 131 3.15 -6.22 -7.44
CA ILE A 131 3.64 -7.38 -8.19
C ILE A 131 2.74 -7.68 -9.39
N ALA A 132 1.42 -7.61 -9.21
CA ALA A 132 0.46 -7.80 -10.28
C ALA A 132 0.62 -6.74 -11.39
N ASN A 133 0.80 -5.47 -11.02
CA ASN A 133 1.07 -4.37 -11.94
C ASN A 133 2.37 -4.59 -12.73
N LEU A 134 3.43 -5.03 -12.06
CA LEU A 134 4.71 -5.36 -12.70
C LEU A 134 4.56 -6.49 -13.73
N LEU A 135 3.90 -7.59 -13.35
CA LEU A 135 3.65 -8.72 -14.26
C LEU A 135 2.79 -8.30 -15.47
N SER A 136 1.77 -7.47 -15.24
CA SER A 136 0.92 -6.93 -16.30
C SER A 136 1.72 -6.02 -17.26
N ALA A 137 2.60 -5.16 -16.74
CA ALA A 137 3.47 -4.30 -17.52
C ALA A 137 4.46 -5.10 -18.40
N GLU A 138 4.88 -6.27 -17.93
CA GLU A 138 5.69 -7.23 -18.71
C GLU A 138 4.87 -8.03 -19.74
N GLY A 139 3.56 -7.79 -19.86
CA GLY A 139 2.66 -8.51 -20.76
C GLY A 139 2.31 -9.93 -20.30
N LYS A 140 2.60 -10.28 -19.04
CA LYS A 140 2.26 -11.59 -18.47
C LYS A 140 0.80 -11.59 -18.01
N THR A 141 0.12 -12.72 -18.20
CA THR A 141 -1.23 -12.91 -17.69
C THR A 141 -1.20 -13.05 -16.16
N VAL A 142 -1.92 -12.18 -15.46
CA VAL A 142 -1.96 -12.20 -13.99
C VAL A 142 -3.09 -13.10 -13.50
N ASN A 143 -2.74 -14.26 -12.94
CA ASN A 143 -3.69 -15.07 -12.19
C ASN A 143 -3.63 -14.67 -10.71
N PHE A 144 -4.53 -13.79 -10.29
CA PHE A 144 -4.54 -13.25 -8.93
C PHE A 144 -4.67 -14.31 -7.84
N LYS A 145 -5.50 -15.34 -8.05
CA LYS A 145 -5.63 -16.44 -7.09
C LYS A 145 -4.31 -17.20 -6.91
N ARG A 146 -3.58 -17.43 -8.00
CA ARG A 146 -2.24 -18.02 -7.95
C ARG A 146 -1.26 -17.10 -7.21
N LEU A 147 -1.34 -15.79 -7.44
CA LEU A 147 -0.52 -14.81 -6.78
C LEU A 147 -0.76 -14.79 -5.26
N VAL A 148 -2.02 -14.72 -4.83
CA VAL A 148 -2.44 -14.80 -3.42
C VAL A 148 -1.96 -16.10 -2.79
N ASN A 149 -2.11 -17.24 -3.47
CA ASN A 149 -1.62 -18.53 -2.95
C ASN A 149 -0.10 -18.62 -2.82
N GLY A 150 0.64 -17.89 -3.67
CA GLY A 150 2.10 -17.83 -3.62
C GLY A 150 2.62 -16.99 -2.47
N HIS A 151 1.98 -15.84 -2.20
CA HIS A 151 2.44 -14.88 -1.19
C HIS A 151 1.79 -15.09 0.17
N ILE A 152 0.54 -15.56 0.21
CA ILE A 152 -0.19 -15.92 1.43
C ILE A 152 -0.55 -17.42 1.33
N PRO A 153 0.41 -18.32 1.56
CA PRO A 153 0.16 -19.76 1.55
C PRO A 153 -0.79 -20.16 2.69
N LYS A 154 -1.46 -21.32 2.56
CA LYS A 154 -2.24 -21.88 3.67
C LYS A 154 -1.36 -22.25 4.87
N ASP A 155 -0.16 -22.72 4.58
CA ASP A 155 0.89 -22.90 5.57
C ASP A 155 1.69 -21.60 5.69
N LEU A 156 1.41 -20.83 6.74
CA LEU A 156 2.05 -19.53 6.98
C LEU A 156 3.49 -19.64 7.49
N SER A 157 4.10 -20.84 7.51
CA SER A 157 5.51 -21.03 7.84
C SER A 157 6.46 -20.14 7.01
N LYS A 158 6.02 -19.73 5.81
CA LYS A 158 6.75 -18.84 4.91
C LYS A 158 6.61 -17.34 5.23
N LEU A 159 5.65 -16.94 6.07
CA LEU A 159 5.33 -15.51 6.32
C LEU A 159 6.14 -14.88 7.46
N HIS A 160 7.28 -15.44 7.85
CA HIS A 160 8.13 -14.91 8.93
C HIS A 160 7.33 -14.54 10.20
N LEU A 161 6.28 -15.31 10.50
CA LEU A 161 5.52 -15.22 11.73
C LEU A 161 6.33 -15.87 12.86
N ALA A 162 6.38 -15.23 14.02
CA ALA A 162 6.97 -15.81 15.22
C ALA A 162 6.13 -16.99 15.72
N GLN A 163 6.50 -18.21 15.33
CA GLN A 163 5.76 -19.44 15.65
C GLN A 163 5.73 -19.77 17.15
N ASP A 164 6.72 -19.27 17.88
CA ASP A 164 6.88 -19.37 19.33
C ASP A 164 6.14 -18.25 20.09
N HIS A 165 5.56 -17.28 19.38
CA HIS A 165 4.80 -16.19 19.99
C HIS A 165 3.48 -16.72 20.60
N PRO A 166 3.11 -16.32 21.83
CA PRO A 166 1.90 -16.81 22.50
C PRO A 166 0.62 -16.53 21.70
N ASP A 167 0.60 -15.47 20.90
CA ASP A 167 -0.54 -15.05 20.10
C ASP A 167 -0.47 -15.48 18.62
N TYR A 168 0.41 -16.44 18.29
CA TYR A 168 0.59 -16.93 16.93
C TYR A 168 -0.71 -17.45 16.28
N GLU A 169 -1.52 -18.21 17.01
CA GLU A 169 -2.77 -18.78 16.48
C GLU A 169 -3.86 -17.73 16.26
N HIS A 170 -3.81 -16.57 16.93
CA HIS A 170 -4.68 -15.44 16.63
C HIS A 170 -4.28 -14.79 15.30
N ALA A 171 -3.02 -14.37 15.18
CA ALA A 171 -2.48 -13.79 13.95
C ALA A 171 -2.70 -14.70 12.72
N LYS A 172 -2.45 -16.00 12.88
CA LYS A 172 -2.67 -17.00 11.84
C LYS A 172 -4.14 -17.07 11.39
N ARG A 173 -5.09 -17.09 12.33
CA ARG A 173 -6.53 -17.08 11.99
C ARG A 173 -6.91 -15.79 11.25
N HIS A 174 -6.40 -14.64 11.71
CA HIS A 174 -6.67 -13.34 11.10
C HIS A 174 -6.18 -13.28 9.65
N ILE A 175 -4.91 -13.64 9.41
CA ILE A 175 -4.29 -13.63 8.08
C ILE A 175 -4.98 -14.63 7.14
N LEU A 176 -5.35 -15.82 7.64
CA LEU A 176 -6.08 -16.81 6.83
C LEU A 176 -7.50 -16.37 6.51
N ALA A 177 -8.19 -15.69 7.42
CA ALA A 177 -9.50 -15.11 7.14
C ALA A 177 -9.39 -14.05 6.04
N TYR A 178 -8.43 -13.14 6.16
CA TYR A 178 -8.13 -12.14 5.14
C TYR A 178 -7.80 -12.75 3.77
N ARG A 179 -6.99 -13.81 3.76
CA ARG A 179 -6.67 -14.58 2.55
C ARG A 179 -7.93 -15.12 1.86
N GLU A 180 -8.86 -15.71 2.61
CA GLU A 180 -10.11 -16.24 2.07
C GLU A 180 -11.04 -15.14 1.54
N GLU A 181 -10.96 -13.92 2.07
CA GLU A 181 -11.63 -12.75 1.50
C GLU A 181 -11.00 -12.34 0.17
N LEU A 182 -9.66 -12.19 0.12
CA LEU A 182 -8.94 -11.84 -1.11
C LEU A 182 -9.19 -12.82 -2.26
N LEU A 183 -9.32 -14.12 -1.97
CA LEU A 183 -9.58 -15.14 -3.00
C LEU A 183 -10.97 -15.03 -3.64
N LYS A 184 -11.90 -14.28 -3.04
CA LYS A 184 -13.24 -14.01 -3.58
C LYS A 184 -13.27 -12.77 -4.47
N GLU A 185 -12.31 -11.87 -4.33
CA GLU A 185 -12.24 -10.62 -5.08
C GLU A 185 -11.75 -10.84 -6.52
N SER A 186 -12.21 -9.97 -7.42
CA SER A 186 -11.67 -9.87 -8.78
C SER A 186 -10.45 -8.95 -8.79
N ILE A 187 -9.42 -9.30 -9.55
CA ILE A 187 -8.24 -8.44 -9.69
C ILE A 187 -8.58 -7.07 -10.30
N ASP A 188 -9.53 -7.05 -11.24
CA ASP A 188 -9.96 -5.81 -11.89
C ASP A 188 -10.61 -4.85 -10.87
N ASP A 189 -11.46 -5.38 -9.98
CA ASP A 189 -12.11 -4.61 -8.91
C ASP A 189 -11.10 -4.07 -7.89
N LEU A 190 -10.01 -4.81 -7.65
CA LEU A 190 -8.94 -4.37 -6.75
C LEU A 190 -8.08 -3.28 -7.39
N PHE A 191 -7.77 -3.39 -8.69
CA PHE A 191 -7.02 -2.36 -9.42
C PHE A 191 -7.80 -1.04 -9.52
N GLU A 192 -9.13 -1.10 -9.70
CA GLU A 192 -9.97 0.10 -9.64
C GLU A 192 -9.90 0.83 -8.29
N LYS A 193 -9.47 0.13 -7.24
CA LYS A 193 -9.35 0.63 -5.86
C LYS A 193 -7.89 0.72 -5.38
N GLU A 194 -6.90 0.63 -6.25
CA GLU A 194 -5.48 0.62 -5.83
C GLU A 194 -5.13 1.87 -5.01
N ASP A 195 -5.48 3.05 -5.50
CA ASP A 195 -5.24 4.32 -4.80
C ASP A 195 -5.93 4.34 -3.42
N PHE A 196 -7.14 3.77 -3.32
CA PHE A 196 -7.85 3.65 -2.04
C PHE A 196 -7.11 2.74 -1.04
N TYR A 197 -6.55 1.62 -1.48
CA TYR A 197 -5.79 0.74 -0.60
C TYR A 197 -4.47 1.37 -0.14
N ARG A 198 -3.79 2.13 -1.01
CA ARG A 198 -2.61 2.91 -0.63
C ARG A 198 -2.95 3.96 0.43
N GLU A 199 -4.01 4.73 0.24
CA GLU A 199 -4.49 5.70 1.24
C GLU A 199 -4.93 5.03 2.55
N LYS A 200 -5.60 3.88 2.46
CA LYS A 200 -5.98 3.07 3.63
C LYS A 200 -4.74 2.62 4.39
N MET A 201 -3.70 2.13 3.70
CA MET A 201 -2.45 1.70 4.30
C MET A 201 -1.79 2.85 5.07
N ILE A 202 -1.69 4.05 4.46
CA ILE A 202 -1.09 5.23 5.12
C ILE A 202 -1.88 5.65 6.35
N ARG A 203 -3.21 5.65 6.31
CA ARG A 203 -4.05 5.93 7.48
C ARG A 203 -3.84 4.91 8.60
N GLN A 204 -3.83 3.63 8.27
CA GLN A 204 -3.55 2.56 9.24
C GLN A 204 -2.14 2.67 9.81
N LEU A 205 -1.15 3.02 8.98
CA LEU A 205 0.24 3.24 9.41
C LEU A 205 0.35 4.41 10.39
N HIS A 206 -0.39 5.50 10.16
CA HIS A 206 -0.44 6.64 11.06
C HIS A 206 -1.06 6.27 12.42
N LYS A 207 -2.23 5.61 12.41
CA LYS A 207 -2.88 5.09 13.63
C LYS A 207 -1.95 4.15 14.40
N TYR A 208 -1.30 3.23 13.68
CA TYR A 208 -0.33 2.30 14.22
C TYR A 208 0.86 3.03 14.88
N ALA A 209 1.48 3.96 14.17
CA ALA A 209 2.60 4.75 14.67
C ALA A 209 2.24 5.56 15.93
N ALA A 210 1.04 6.14 15.99
CA ALA A 210 0.55 6.88 17.14
C ALA A 210 0.43 5.98 18.38
N VAL A 211 -0.23 4.82 18.24
CA VAL A 211 -0.37 3.84 19.33
C VAL A 211 1.00 3.38 19.82
N ARG A 212 1.90 3.02 18.91
CA ARG A 212 3.25 2.56 19.26
C ARG A 212 4.10 3.65 19.91
N LEU A 213 3.94 4.91 19.51
CA LEU A 213 4.65 6.02 20.16
C LEU A 213 4.22 6.21 21.62
N VAL A 214 2.94 6.03 21.93
CA VAL A 214 2.45 6.06 23.32
C VAL A 214 3.07 4.95 24.15
N GLU A 215 3.15 3.74 23.59
CA GLU A 215 3.78 2.59 24.24
C GLU A 215 5.27 2.83 24.52
N ILE A 216 5.99 3.38 23.53
CA ILE A 216 7.39 3.78 23.67
C ILE A 216 7.56 4.84 24.78
N LYS A 217 6.68 5.85 24.85
CA LYS A 217 6.75 6.89 25.89
C LYS A 217 6.57 6.29 27.29
N ARG A 218 5.61 5.37 27.46
CA ARG A 218 5.41 4.66 28.73
C ARG A 218 6.62 3.79 29.11
N LEU A 219 7.23 3.13 28.13
CA LEU A 219 8.44 2.34 28.35
C LEU A 219 9.61 3.24 28.78
N ASP A 220 9.78 4.41 28.15
CA ASP A 220 10.77 5.42 28.54
C ASP A 220 10.56 5.90 29.99
N GLU A 221 9.32 6.14 30.41
CA GLU A 221 8.97 6.54 31.77
C GLU A 221 9.24 5.43 32.80
N ALA A 222 8.93 4.17 32.45
CA ALA A 222 9.22 3.01 33.29
C ALA A 222 10.73 2.84 33.51
N ILE A 223 11.52 2.96 32.43
CA ILE A 223 12.98 2.93 32.48
C ILE A 223 13.53 4.08 33.32
N ALA A 224 13.07 5.31 33.08
CA ALA A 224 13.54 6.50 33.80
C ALA A 224 13.24 6.43 35.31
N SER A 225 12.09 5.88 35.69
CA SER A 225 11.70 5.70 37.08
C SER A 225 12.33 4.48 37.77
N LYS A 226 13.10 3.66 37.04
CA LYS A 226 13.67 2.39 37.49
C LYS A 226 12.62 1.41 38.05
N ASN A 227 11.35 1.58 37.69
CA ASN A 227 10.23 0.76 38.19
C ASN A 227 9.91 -0.36 37.20
N ILE A 228 10.84 -1.32 37.08
CA ILE A 228 10.72 -2.45 36.15
C ILE A 228 9.49 -3.31 36.45
N SER A 229 9.17 -3.52 37.74
CA SER A 229 8.07 -4.38 38.18
C SER A 229 6.68 -3.94 37.72
N LYS A 230 6.51 -2.66 37.33
CA LYS A 230 5.21 -2.15 36.86
C LYS A 230 4.89 -2.55 35.42
N PHE A 231 5.90 -2.90 34.60
CA PHE A 231 5.72 -3.12 33.17
C PHE A 231 5.35 -4.59 32.83
N GLU A 232 5.74 -5.54 33.67
CA GLU A 232 5.44 -6.97 33.41
C GLU A 232 3.94 -7.29 33.47
N GLY A 233 3.12 -6.50 34.19
CA GLY A 233 1.71 -6.81 34.46
C GLY A 233 0.64 -5.89 33.87
N GLN A 234 0.98 -4.86 33.08
CA GLN A 234 -0.03 -3.97 32.48
C GLN A 234 -0.24 -4.25 30.99
N THR A 235 -1.21 -5.12 30.70
CA THR A 235 -1.89 -5.14 29.41
C THR A 235 -2.60 -3.80 29.23
N ILE A 236 -2.29 -3.10 28.14
CA ILE A 236 -2.81 -1.76 27.87
C ILE A 236 -4.29 -1.89 27.55
N VAL A 237 -5.14 -1.56 28.52
CA VAL A 237 -6.59 -1.42 28.28
C VAL A 237 -6.80 -0.16 27.44
N ASN A 238 -7.38 -0.36 26.25
CA ASN A 238 -7.72 0.50 25.10
C ASN A 238 -8.14 1.98 25.27
N LYS A 239 -7.97 2.63 26.42
CA LYS A 239 -8.42 4.02 26.63
C LYS A 239 -7.74 5.06 25.73
N SER A 240 -6.50 4.82 25.26
CA SER A 240 -5.78 5.82 24.46
C SER A 240 -6.02 5.73 22.95
N ALA A 241 -6.57 4.62 22.43
CA ALA A 241 -6.80 4.50 20.98
C ALA A 241 -7.94 5.42 20.51
N ASN A 242 -8.99 5.55 21.35
CA ASN A 242 -10.15 6.38 21.02
C ASN A 242 -9.84 7.88 21.01
N GLU A 243 -8.97 8.38 21.90
CA GLU A 243 -8.62 9.82 21.96
C GLU A 243 -7.88 10.30 20.70
N TYR A 244 -7.11 9.43 20.05
CA TYR A 244 -6.42 9.78 18.79
C TYR A 244 -7.31 9.60 17.56
N GLU A 245 -8.27 8.68 17.60
CA GLU A 245 -9.25 8.49 16.52
C GLU A 245 -10.18 9.71 16.46
N GLU A 246 -10.62 10.23 17.60
CA GLU A 246 -11.41 11.46 17.70
C GLU A 246 -10.64 12.69 17.17
N GLN A 247 -9.34 12.82 17.47
CA GLN A 247 -8.50 13.91 16.94
C GLN A 247 -8.18 13.79 15.44
N ALA A 248 -8.05 12.57 14.91
CA ALA A 248 -7.78 12.34 13.48
C ALA A 248 -9.05 12.49 12.62
N GLU A 249 -10.22 12.23 13.20
CA GLU A 249 -11.53 12.46 12.57
C GLU A 249 -11.89 13.96 12.60
N GLU A 250 -11.67 14.67 13.73
CA GLU A 250 -11.89 16.13 13.82
C GLU A 250 -11.04 16.93 12.81
N GLN A 251 -9.78 16.55 12.59
CA GLN A 251 -8.92 17.21 11.60
C GLN A 251 -9.34 16.96 10.14
N ASN A 252 -10.11 15.90 9.86
CA ASN A 252 -10.64 15.65 8.51
C ASN A 252 -11.99 16.35 8.26
N GLU A 253 -12.77 16.64 9.30
CA GLU A 253 -14.06 17.34 9.14
C GLU A 253 -13.90 18.87 9.05
N GLU A 254 -12.91 19.47 9.72
CA GLU A 254 -12.67 20.94 9.65
C GLU A 254 -12.16 21.43 8.28
N GLN A 255 -11.71 20.56 7.39
CA GLN A 255 -11.24 20.96 6.05
C GLN A 255 -12.35 21.08 4.98
N VAL A 256 -13.62 20.77 5.31
CA VAL A 256 -14.72 20.74 4.34
C VAL A 256 -15.65 21.96 4.42
N ASP A 257 -15.67 22.71 5.54
CA ASP A 257 -16.57 23.87 5.73
C ASP A 257 -15.80 25.20 5.92
N GLY A 258 -15.03 25.59 4.89
CA GLY A 258 -14.29 26.84 4.80
C GLY A 258 -14.85 27.82 3.78
N ASN A 259 -16.02 28.36 4.10
CA ASN A 259 -16.71 29.54 3.59
C ASN A 259 -15.93 30.49 2.63
N PHE A 260 -16.51 30.72 1.44
CA PHE A 260 -16.22 31.83 0.54
C PHE A 260 -16.68 33.15 1.19
N GLY A 261 -15.74 33.88 1.78
CA GLY A 261 -15.94 35.28 2.20
C GLY A 261 -15.26 36.22 1.21
N GLU A 262 -16.05 37.04 0.53
CA GLU A 262 -15.60 38.18 -0.27
C GLU A 262 -14.95 39.22 0.64
N GLU A 263 -13.67 39.54 0.43
CA GLU A 263 -13.09 40.79 0.90
C GLU A 263 -12.32 41.47 -0.23
N GLU A 264 -12.90 42.58 -0.70
CA GLU A 264 -12.22 43.62 -1.44
C GLU A 264 -11.22 44.34 -0.53
N HIS A 265 -9.95 44.43 -0.92
CA HIS A 265 -9.13 45.62 -0.62
C HIS A 265 -7.97 45.82 -1.61
N SER A 266 -7.75 47.10 -1.83
CA SER A 266 -6.94 47.86 -2.80
C SER A 266 -5.41 47.69 -2.69
N PRO A 267 -4.64 48.20 -3.70
CA PRO A 267 -3.22 47.90 -3.87
C PRO A 267 -2.35 48.80 -2.99
N THR A 268 -1.21 48.28 -2.57
CA THR A 268 -0.09 49.10 -2.10
C THR A 268 1.16 48.66 -2.82
N ASP A 269 1.66 49.55 -3.68
CA ASP A 269 3.00 49.54 -4.23
C ASP A 269 4.03 49.56 -3.11
N ASN A 270 5.08 48.76 -3.25
CA ASN A 270 6.44 49.10 -2.82
C ASN A 270 7.43 48.25 -3.61
N ASP A 271 8.16 48.93 -4.49
CA ASP A 271 9.51 48.60 -4.89
C ASP A 271 10.39 48.35 -3.65
N ASP A 272 11.33 47.41 -3.71
CA ASP A 272 12.76 47.74 -3.89
C ASP A 272 13.68 46.54 -3.54
N LEU A 273 14.78 46.53 -4.28
CA LEU A 273 15.95 45.65 -4.41
C LEU A 273 16.46 44.88 -3.17
N SER A 274 16.95 43.65 -3.38
CA SER A 274 18.40 43.42 -3.61
C SER A 274 18.79 41.94 -3.70
N ASP A 275 19.84 41.73 -4.50
CA ASP A 275 20.65 40.54 -4.67
C ASP A 275 21.09 39.90 -3.34
N GLU A 276 21.39 38.60 -3.36
CA GLU A 276 22.80 38.12 -3.35
C GLU A 276 22.96 36.66 -2.90
N THR A 277 23.74 35.91 -3.68
CA THR A 277 24.45 34.64 -3.40
C THR A 277 23.64 33.35 -3.25
N SER A 278 23.61 32.44 -4.25
CA SER A 278 24.71 31.61 -4.76
C SER A 278 25.33 30.66 -3.72
N ARG A 279 24.82 29.43 -3.67
CA ARG A 279 25.56 28.18 -3.36
C ARG A 279 24.72 26.96 -3.75
N ARG A 280 24.76 26.64 -5.05
CA ARG A 280 24.15 25.44 -5.63
C ARG A 280 25.13 24.27 -5.44
N SER A 281 24.93 23.49 -4.38
CA SER A 281 25.61 22.20 -4.19
C SER A 281 24.86 21.16 -5.03
N THR A 282 25.46 20.77 -6.16
CA THR A 282 25.03 19.62 -6.97
C THR A 282 25.36 18.34 -6.22
N TRP A 283 24.37 17.76 -5.56
CA TRP A 283 24.41 16.36 -5.12
C TRP A 283 23.52 15.55 -6.06
N ASP A 284 24.17 14.68 -6.81
CA ASP A 284 23.57 13.70 -7.70
C ASP A 284 23.53 12.34 -6.97
N PRO A 285 22.36 11.88 -6.48
CA PRO A 285 22.23 10.52 -5.97
C PRO A 285 21.84 9.61 -7.14
N SER A 286 22.85 8.98 -7.74
CA SER A 286 22.60 7.78 -8.55
C SER A 286 21.97 6.70 -7.66
N PRO A 287 20.83 6.09 -8.05
CA PRO A 287 20.22 5.04 -7.26
C PRO A 287 21.10 3.78 -7.31
N ILE A 288 21.58 3.37 -6.13
CA ILE A 288 22.22 2.08 -5.91
C ILE A 288 21.14 1.02 -6.15
N ARG A 289 21.20 0.37 -7.31
CA ARG A 289 20.37 -0.80 -7.62
C ARG A 289 20.85 -1.97 -6.76
N PHE A 290 20.10 -2.33 -5.73
CA PHE A 290 20.25 -3.61 -5.07
C PHE A 290 19.57 -4.67 -5.93
N ALA A 291 20.39 -5.57 -6.49
CA ALA A 291 19.91 -6.79 -7.11
C ALA A 291 19.41 -7.73 -6.00
N SER A 292 18.09 -7.73 -5.76
CA SER A 292 17.42 -8.84 -5.08
C SER A 292 17.19 -9.95 -6.10
N GLU A 293 18.30 -10.58 -6.50
CA GLU A 293 18.27 -11.86 -7.20
C GLU A 293 18.18 -12.93 -6.11
N ASP A 294 16.98 -13.50 -5.91
CA ASP A 294 16.80 -14.94 -5.57
C ASP A 294 15.35 -15.33 -5.23
N PHE A 295 14.40 -14.40 -5.05
CA PHE A 295 13.01 -14.78 -4.75
C PHE A 295 12.07 -14.79 -5.97
N THR A 296 12.34 -13.99 -7.01
CA THR A 296 11.42 -13.84 -8.16
C THR A 296 11.62 -14.86 -9.28
N ALA A 297 12.71 -15.65 -9.26
CA ALA A 297 13.09 -16.49 -10.40
C ALA A 297 12.48 -17.91 -10.43
N SER A 298 11.83 -18.40 -9.37
CA SER A 298 11.30 -19.78 -9.34
C SER A 298 9.78 -19.93 -9.52
N ILE A 299 9.04 -18.85 -9.78
CA ILE A 299 7.63 -18.95 -10.23
C ILE A 299 7.60 -18.88 -11.77
N ILE A 300 8.42 -19.70 -12.43
CA ILE A 300 8.30 -19.96 -13.87
C ILE A 300 7.44 -21.22 -14.04
N LEU A 301 6.19 -20.97 -14.41
CA LEU A 301 5.38 -21.72 -15.37
C LEU A 301 5.85 -23.16 -15.68
N SER A 302 5.38 -24.13 -14.89
CA SER A 302 5.17 -25.49 -15.37
C SER A 302 3.67 -25.71 -15.53
N ASP A 303 3.15 -25.33 -16.70
CA ASP A 303 1.91 -25.93 -17.20
C ASP A 303 2.29 -27.30 -17.75
N SER A 304 2.00 -28.35 -16.98
CA SER A 304 2.05 -29.72 -17.45
C SER A 304 0.78 -30.39 -16.98
N ASP A 305 -0.18 -30.50 -17.90
CA ASP A 305 -1.26 -31.46 -17.85
C ASP A 305 -0.66 -32.86 -17.72
N GLU A 306 -0.71 -33.43 -16.52
CA GLU A 306 -0.33 -34.83 -16.29
C GLU A 306 -1.59 -35.63 -15.95
N SER A 307 -2.27 -36.07 -17.01
CA SER A 307 -3.15 -37.24 -16.94
C SER A 307 -2.28 -38.49 -16.83
N THR A 308 -2.23 -39.09 -15.65
CA THR A 308 -1.77 -40.48 -15.51
C THR A 308 -2.79 -41.30 -14.72
N GLU A 309 -3.60 -42.00 -15.50
CA GLU A 309 -4.51 -43.05 -15.08
C GLU A 309 -3.69 -44.29 -14.68
N ALA A 310 -3.66 -44.60 -13.39
CA ALA A 310 -2.97 -45.75 -12.85
C ALA A 310 -3.81 -47.03 -13.03
N THR A 311 -3.34 -47.88 -13.95
CA THR A 311 -3.85 -49.24 -14.17
C THR A 311 -3.25 -50.21 -13.15
N ARG A 312 -4.08 -51.00 -12.45
CA ARG A 312 -3.67 -52.26 -11.77
C ARG A 312 -4.70 -53.39 -11.97
N LEU A 313 -4.36 -54.25 -12.94
CA LEU A 313 -4.42 -55.72 -12.97
C LEU A 313 -5.50 -56.49 -12.16
N SER A 314 -6.35 -57.26 -12.85
CA SER A 314 -6.18 -58.74 -13.01
C SER A 314 -7.48 -59.47 -13.39
N SER A 315 -7.32 -60.50 -14.25
CA SER A 315 -8.17 -61.70 -14.37
C SER A 315 -9.43 -61.68 -15.25
N ARG A 316 -9.33 -62.16 -16.51
CA ARG A 316 -9.72 -63.53 -16.96
C ARG A 316 -9.88 -63.68 -18.49
N ARG A 317 -9.21 -64.72 -19.01
CA ARG A 317 -9.59 -65.73 -20.03
C ARG A 317 -10.21 -65.34 -21.39
N ASN A 318 -9.50 -65.82 -22.42
CA ASN A 318 -9.92 -66.55 -23.63
C ASN A 318 -10.23 -65.80 -24.95
N LEU A 319 -9.43 -66.19 -25.98
CA LEU A 319 -9.51 -66.07 -27.45
C LEU A 319 -10.91 -66.36 -28.09
N PRO A 320 -11.14 -66.22 -29.43
CA PRO A 320 -10.26 -65.78 -30.55
C PRO A 320 -10.89 -64.81 -31.62
N LYS A 321 -9.99 -64.31 -32.49
CA LYS A 321 -10.09 -63.89 -33.93
C LYS A 321 -11.46 -63.82 -34.65
N SER A 322 -11.70 -62.69 -35.33
CA SER A 322 -12.42 -62.54 -36.61
C SER A 322 -12.29 -61.08 -37.10
N LEU A 323 -11.44 -60.78 -38.10
CA LEU A 323 -11.79 -60.47 -39.51
C LEU A 323 -12.69 -59.24 -39.75
N SER A 324 -12.04 -58.21 -40.30
CA SER A 324 -12.44 -57.42 -41.48
C SER A 324 -13.31 -56.15 -41.35
N PRO A 325 -13.16 -55.19 -42.31
CA PRO A 325 -13.58 -53.79 -42.19
C PRO A 325 -14.80 -53.43 -43.06
N THR A 326 -15.58 -52.43 -42.66
CA THR A 326 -16.59 -51.73 -43.51
C THR A 326 -16.78 -50.33 -42.91
N ALA A 327 -16.24 -49.26 -43.52
CA ALA A 327 -16.86 -48.43 -44.56
C ALA A 327 -18.22 -47.81 -44.17
N GLU A 328 -18.21 -46.48 -44.15
CA GLU A 328 -19.28 -45.54 -44.45
C GLU A 328 -20.62 -45.59 -43.68
N SER A 329 -20.98 -44.42 -43.14
CA SER A 329 -22.17 -43.65 -43.54
C SER A 329 -22.97 -43.07 -42.37
N SER A 330 -23.46 -41.87 -42.62
CA SER A 330 -24.76 -41.36 -42.18
C SER A 330 -24.82 -40.51 -40.91
N ALA A 331 -24.76 -39.20 -41.17
CA ALA A 331 -25.79 -38.23 -40.81
C ALA A 331 -26.39 -38.28 -39.39
N ARG A 332 -25.97 -37.32 -38.54
CA ARG A 332 -26.75 -36.89 -37.37
C ARG A 332 -27.66 -35.73 -37.76
N PRO A 333 -29.00 -35.85 -37.66
CA PRO A 333 -29.90 -34.72 -37.82
C PRO A 333 -30.09 -33.98 -36.49
N HIS A 334 -30.08 -32.66 -36.59
CA HIS A 334 -30.50 -31.71 -35.56
C HIS A 334 -31.94 -31.99 -35.10
N ARG A 335 -32.13 -32.24 -33.80
CA ARG A 335 -33.43 -32.07 -33.14
C ARG A 335 -33.41 -30.78 -32.32
N ARG A 336 -33.91 -29.71 -32.92
CA ARG A 336 -34.38 -28.51 -32.20
C ARG A 336 -35.71 -28.86 -31.53
N SER A 337 -35.71 -28.93 -30.21
CA SER A 337 -36.92 -28.98 -29.39
C SER A 337 -37.39 -27.55 -29.12
N THR A 338 -38.44 -27.12 -29.82
CA THR A 338 -39.17 -25.88 -29.53
C THR A 338 -40.25 -26.16 -28.49
N SER A 339 -39.93 -25.94 -27.22
CA SER A 339 -40.94 -25.91 -26.16
C SER A 339 -41.66 -24.55 -26.18
N PRO A 340 -43.00 -24.49 -26.05
CA PRO A 340 -43.76 -23.24 -26.03
C PRO A 340 -43.45 -22.46 -24.75
N ARG A 341 -42.94 -21.23 -24.90
CA ARG A 341 -42.72 -20.28 -23.82
C ARG A 341 -44.09 -19.77 -23.35
N PRO A 342 -44.47 -19.89 -22.06
CA PRO A 342 -45.72 -19.33 -21.57
C PRO A 342 -45.70 -17.81 -21.70
N ALA A 343 -46.82 -17.25 -22.17
CA ALA A 343 -47.02 -15.81 -22.30
C ALA A 343 -46.91 -15.17 -20.92
N ILE A 344 -45.83 -14.40 -20.69
CA ILE A 344 -45.69 -13.55 -19.52
C ILE A 344 -46.58 -12.34 -19.78
N ASP A 345 -47.66 -12.28 -19.01
CA ASP A 345 -48.60 -11.17 -18.96
C ASP A 345 -47.87 -9.90 -18.47
N ASN A 346 -47.66 -8.94 -19.38
CA ASN A 346 -46.98 -7.66 -19.14
C ASN A 346 -47.91 -6.66 -18.42
N GLY A 347 -48.56 -7.10 -17.34
CA GLY A 347 -49.27 -6.22 -16.44
C GLY A 347 -48.26 -5.31 -15.72
N LEU A 348 -48.23 -4.02 -16.08
CA LEU A 348 -47.49 -2.99 -15.35
C LEU A 348 -47.77 -3.12 -13.84
N PRO A 349 -46.75 -3.22 -12.97
CA PRO A 349 -46.94 -3.35 -11.54
C PRO A 349 -47.75 -2.16 -11.02
N LYS A 350 -48.90 -2.45 -10.39
CA LYS A 350 -49.71 -1.47 -9.67
C LYS A 350 -48.82 -0.74 -8.67
N THR A 351 -48.60 0.55 -8.95
CA THR A 351 -48.13 1.62 -8.05
C THR A 351 -47.43 1.13 -6.78
N TYR A 352 -46.10 1.08 -6.85
CA TYR A 352 -45.24 0.91 -5.68
C TYR A 352 -45.52 2.05 -4.68
N ARG A 353 -46.16 1.73 -3.55
CA ARG A 353 -46.26 2.64 -2.39
C ARG A 353 -45.07 2.36 -1.48
N PRO A 354 -44.15 3.31 -1.26
CA PRO A 354 -43.08 3.15 -0.29
C PRO A 354 -43.67 2.88 1.10
N ARG A 355 -43.09 1.94 1.86
CA ARG A 355 -43.42 1.75 3.28
C ARG A 355 -42.98 3.00 4.05
N PRO A 356 -43.79 3.49 5.01
CA PRO A 356 -43.46 4.68 5.81
C PRO A 356 -42.17 4.54 6.63
N ASP A 357 -41.75 3.30 6.94
CA ASP A 357 -40.56 3.03 7.76
C ASP A 357 -39.31 2.67 6.94
N ALA A 358 -39.35 2.83 5.61
CA ALA A 358 -38.20 2.53 4.76
C ALA A 358 -37.17 3.69 4.84
N PRO A 359 -35.86 3.40 5.06
CA PRO A 359 -34.83 4.43 5.06
C PRO A 359 -34.85 5.21 3.74
N GLU A 360 -34.68 6.52 3.84
CA GLU A 360 -34.73 7.44 2.70
C GLU A 360 -33.78 6.95 1.61
N ARG A 361 -34.31 6.66 0.41
CA ARG A 361 -33.48 6.19 -0.70
C ARG A 361 -32.52 7.32 -1.07
N ARG A 362 -31.22 7.08 -0.92
CA ARG A 362 -30.16 7.99 -1.38
C ARG A 362 -30.44 8.33 -2.85
N ILE A 363 -30.81 9.58 -3.11
CA ILE A 363 -31.07 10.08 -4.46
C ILE A 363 -29.81 9.80 -5.29
N PRO A 364 -29.91 9.11 -6.45
CA PRO A 364 -28.75 8.84 -7.29
C PRO A 364 -28.04 10.15 -7.60
N LYS A 365 -26.74 10.25 -7.24
CA LYS A 365 -25.94 11.45 -7.48
C LYS A 365 -25.93 11.73 -8.98
N VAL A 366 -26.69 12.74 -9.41
CA VAL A 366 -26.75 13.15 -10.81
C VAL A 366 -25.36 13.63 -11.20
N ARG A 367 -24.69 12.88 -12.07
CA ARG A 367 -23.36 13.25 -12.56
C ARG A 367 -23.50 14.51 -13.41
N LYS A 368 -22.76 15.57 -13.06
CA LYS A 368 -22.70 16.78 -13.89
C LYS A 368 -22.16 16.39 -15.28
N VAL A 369 -22.80 16.89 -16.33
CA VAL A 369 -22.33 16.66 -17.72
C VAL A 369 -20.94 17.27 -17.86
N ALA A 370 -19.98 16.47 -18.32
CA ALA A 370 -18.61 16.93 -18.49
C ALA A 370 -18.54 17.98 -19.61
N VAL A 371 -17.97 19.15 -19.32
CA VAL A 371 -17.74 20.20 -20.31
C VAL A 371 -16.67 19.71 -21.30
N PRO A 372 -16.94 19.70 -22.62
CA PRO A 372 -15.98 19.22 -23.61
C PRO A 372 -14.73 20.11 -23.65
N TRP A 373 -13.56 19.52 -23.87
CA TRP A 373 -12.28 20.24 -24.00
C TRP A 373 -12.16 20.90 -25.37
N THR A 374 -11.82 22.18 -25.39
CA THR A 374 -11.49 22.88 -26.65
C THR A 374 -10.06 22.52 -27.08
N LYS A 375 -9.77 22.77 -28.36
CA LYS A 375 -8.44 22.56 -28.91
C LYS A 375 -7.44 23.52 -28.26
N GLU A 376 -7.82 24.78 -28.09
CA GLU A 376 -7.03 25.83 -27.43
C GLU A 376 -6.64 25.43 -25.99
N GLU A 377 -7.59 24.94 -25.19
CA GLU A 377 -7.31 24.45 -23.84
C GLU A 377 -6.32 23.27 -23.85
N THR A 378 -6.44 22.38 -24.83
CA THR A 378 -5.55 21.22 -24.97
C THR A 378 -4.14 21.65 -25.37
N ASP A 379 -4.02 22.60 -26.28
CA ASP A 379 -2.74 23.15 -26.75
C ASP A 379 -2.04 23.96 -25.63
N CYS A 380 -2.79 24.73 -24.83
CA CYS A 380 -2.27 25.43 -23.65
C CYS A 380 -1.78 24.46 -22.57
N LEU A 381 -2.52 23.37 -22.31
CA LEU A 381 -2.10 22.33 -21.38
C LEU A 381 -0.79 21.66 -21.84
N GLU A 382 -0.67 21.37 -23.13
CA GLU A 382 0.56 20.81 -23.72
C GLU A 382 1.73 21.79 -23.61
N ALA A 383 1.52 23.07 -23.92
CA ALA A 383 2.54 24.11 -23.80
C ALA A 383 3.00 24.30 -22.35
N GLY A 384 2.08 24.27 -21.38
CA GLY A 384 2.41 24.37 -19.96
C GLY A 384 3.22 23.21 -19.43
N LEU A 385 2.89 21.98 -19.84
CA LEU A 385 3.71 20.81 -19.53
C LEU A 385 5.12 20.93 -20.12
N GLY A 386 5.26 21.48 -21.33
CA GLY A 386 6.56 21.73 -21.95
C GLY A 386 7.40 22.77 -21.23
N LYS A 387 6.75 23.84 -20.74
CA LYS A 387 7.41 24.95 -20.04
C LYS A 387 7.85 24.57 -18.63
N VAL A 388 7.01 23.85 -17.89
CA VAL A 388 7.27 23.46 -16.49
C VAL A 388 8.10 22.17 -16.42
N GLN A 389 8.01 21.30 -17.42
CA GLN A 389 8.68 19.98 -17.46
C GLN A 389 8.35 19.06 -16.27
N ALA A 390 7.25 19.33 -15.55
CA ALA A 390 6.79 18.56 -14.40
C ALA A 390 5.26 18.61 -14.29
N THR A 391 4.68 17.70 -13.51
CA THR A 391 3.23 17.62 -13.20
C THR A 391 2.80 18.63 -12.14
N ASN A 392 3.22 19.90 -12.26
CA ASN A 392 2.77 20.97 -11.37
C ASN A 392 1.55 21.68 -11.98
N TRP A 393 0.37 21.10 -11.76
CA TRP A 393 -0.88 21.55 -12.36
C TRP A 393 -1.29 22.96 -11.93
N VAL A 394 -0.95 23.35 -10.69
CA VAL A 394 -1.22 24.69 -10.15
C VAL A 394 -0.44 25.73 -10.95
N LEU A 395 0.87 25.52 -11.10
CA LEU A 395 1.73 26.44 -11.85
C LEU A 395 1.35 26.54 -13.34
N ILE A 396 0.96 25.41 -13.94
CA ILE A 396 0.47 25.38 -15.33
C ILE A 396 -0.83 26.19 -15.45
N LYS A 397 -1.76 26.02 -14.51
CA LYS A 397 -3.03 26.76 -14.48
C LYS A 397 -2.82 28.25 -14.25
N GLU A 398 -1.85 28.64 -13.43
CA GLU A 398 -1.48 30.06 -13.24
C GLU A 398 -0.88 30.67 -14.50
N THR A 399 -0.03 29.91 -15.21
CA THR A 399 0.60 30.37 -16.46
C THR A 399 -0.41 30.61 -17.57
N TYR A 400 -1.45 29.77 -17.66
CA TYR A 400 -2.52 29.83 -18.67
C TYR A 400 -3.88 30.10 -18.02
N LYS A 401 -3.91 31.08 -17.10
CA LYS A 401 -5.07 31.38 -16.26
C LYS A 401 -6.31 31.75 -17.05
N ASN A 402 -6.15 32.35 -18.24
CA ASN A 402 -7.27 32.79 -19.06
C ASN A 402 -7.92 31.61 -19.79
N GLU A 403 -7.11 30.71 -20.34
CA GLU A 403 -7.56 29.58 -21.16
C GLU A 403 -8.01 28.40 -20.30
N LEU A 404 -7.36 28.16 -19.17
CA LEU A 404 -7.66 27.04 -18.26
C LEU A 404 -8.53 27.43 -17.05
N LYS A 405 -9.13 28.63 -17.06
CA LYS A 405 -9.92 29.17 -15.93
C LYS A 405 -11.04 28.23 -15.48
N ALA A 406 -11.73 27.61 -16.45
CA ALA A 406 -12.87 26.74 -16.21
C ALA A 406 -12.50 25.31 -15.80
N ARG A 407 -11.20 24.97 -15.80
CA ARG A 407 -10.72 23.61 -15.55
C ARG A 407 -10.19 23.47 -14.14
N ASP A 408 -10.62 22.41 -13.47
CA ASP A 408 -10.02 21.98 -12.22
C ASP A 408 -8.70 21.22 -12.47
N THR A 409 -7.82 21.23 -11.47
CA THR A 409 -6.52 20.52 -11.50
C THR A 409 -6.69 19.03 -11.77
N LEU A 410 -7.72 18.40 -11.18
CA LEU A 410 -8.07 17.01 -11.44
C LEU A 410 -8.49 16.80 -12.90
N SER A 411 -9.31 17.71 -13.45
CA SER A 411 -9.73 17.65 -14.86
C SER A 411 -8.55 17.76 -15.82
N MET A 412 -7.56 18.62 -15.52
CA MET A 412 -6.33 18.76 -16.29
C MET A 412 -5.48 17.47 -16.25
N LYS A 413 -5.35 16.86 -15.07
CA LYS A 413 -4.65 15.57 -14.89
C LYS A 413 -5.32 14.46 -15.72
N ASP A 414 -6.65 14.32 -15.60
CA ASP A 414 -7.41 13.32 -16.34
C ASP A 414 -7.31 13.54 -17.85
N LYS A 415 -7.33 14.81 -18.30
CA LYS A 415 -7.15 15.15 -19.71
C LYS A 415 -5.77 14.78 -20.22
N ALA A 416 -4.70 15.05 -19.45
CA ALA A 416 -3.35 14.67 -19.83
C ALA A 416 -3.20 13.14 -19.95
N VAL A 417 -3.73 12.38 -18.99
CA VAL A 417 -3.73 10.90 -19.04
C VAL A 417 -4.49 10.38 -20.26
N ASN A 418 -5.67 10.95 -20.55
CA ASN A 418 -6.47 10.56 -21.70
C ASN A 418 -5.80 10.91 -23.04
N GLU A 419 -5.09 12.03 -23.11
CA GLU A 419 -4.36 12.44 -24.31
C GLU A 419 -3.14 11.53 -24.57
N ILE A 420 -2.41 11.14 -23.52
CA ILE A 420 -1.34 10.14 -23.61
C ILE A 420 -1.91 8.82 -24.17
N LYS A 421 -2.97 8.28 -23.54
CA LYS A 421 -3.63 7.03 -24.00
C LYS A 421 -4.09 7.14 -25.45
N ARG A 422 -4.68 8.27 -25.84
CA ARG A 422 -5.15 8.51 -27.21
C ARG A 422 -3.99 8.54 -28.21
N ARG A 423 -2.93 9.30 -27.94
CA ARG A 423 -1.77 9.45 -28.83
C ARG A 423 -1.01 8.14 -28.98
N THR A 424 -0.80 7.41 -27.88
CA THR A 424 -0.21 6.06 -27.92
C THR A 424 -1.02 5.09 -28.77
N ARG A 425 -2.35 5.06 -28.61
CA ARG A 425 -3.23 4.19 -29.41
C ARG A 425 -3.22 4.53 -30.90
N LEU A 426 -3.05 5.80 -31.25
CA LEU A 426 -3.01 6.28 -32.63
C LEU A 426 -1.61 6.31 -33.25
N GLY A 427 -0.57 5.96 -32.48
CA GLY A 427 0.82 6.07 -32.92
C GLY A 427 1.28 7.52 -33.18
N LEU A 428 0.68 8.50 -32.49
CA LEU A 428 1.06 9.91 -32.57
C LEU A 428 2.17 10.23 -31.55
N ASP A 429 3.01 11.22 -31.87
CA ASP A 429 4.02 11.72 -30.93
C ASP A 429 3.37 12.31 -29.68
N LEU A 430 3.87 11.91 -28.51
CA LEU A 430 3.39 12.40 -27.21
C LEU A 430 3.66 13.89 -27.01
N GLY A 431 4.65 14.46 -27.71
CA GLY A 431 4.98 15.88 -27.59
C GLY A 431 5.36 16.24 -26.16
N ASN A 432 4.76 17.28 -25.59
CA ASN A 432 5.03 17.68 -24.21
C ASN A 432 4.23 16.89 -23.18
N PHE A 433 3.24 16.09 -23.58
CA PHE A 433 2.52 15.20 -22.66
C PHE A 433 3.41 14.12 -22.05
N LYS A 434 4.60 13.87 -22.61
CA LYS A 434 5.62 12.99 -22.00
C LYS A 434 6.00 13.40 -20.58
N TYR A 435 5.92 14.69 -20.23
CA TYR A 435 6.22 15.16 -18.87
C TYR A 435 5.10 14.85 -17.87
N ALA A 436 3.91 14.51 -18.35
CA ALA A 436 2.79 14.04 -17.52
C ALA A 436 2.75 12.52 -17.37
N GLN A 437 3.56 11.79 -18.14
CA GLN A 437 3.75 10.35 -17.94
C GLN A 437 4.47 10.17 -16.60
N ARG A 438 3.83 9.52 -15.62
CA ARG A 438 4.50 9.18 -14.36
C ARG A 438 5.81 8.49 -14.74
N ARG A 439 6.95 9.04 -14.29
CA ARG A 439 8.23 8.34 -14.40
C ARG A 439 8.06 7.04 -13.63
N GLN A 440 7.93 5.94 -14.38
CA GLN A 440 8.02 4.59 -13.83
C GLN A 440 9.43 4.35 -13.30
#